data_AF-A0A0K8RII8-F1
#
_entry.id   AF-A0A0K8RII8-F1
#
_cell.length_a   1.000
_cell.length_b   1.000
_cell.length_c   1.000
_cell.angle_alpha   90.00
_cell.angle_beta   90.00
_cell.angle_gamma   90.00
#
_symmetry.space_group_name_H-M   'P 1'
#
loop_
_entity.id
_entity.type
_entity.pdbx_description
1 polymer ?
#
loop_
_entity_poly.entity_id
_entity_poly.type
_entity_poly.pdbx_seq_one_letter_code
_entity_poly.pdbx_strand_id
1 'polypeptide(L)'
;MNSRHAAELTLKKDGTGGPAAGEEEELTIPRAAMNKMIKELLPNIRIANEARELILSCCTEFIHHLSTEANDICNRQQKKTISADHVLGALDSLGFGAYRQDAEAVLKDCKAVAAKRRRQSTRLENLGIPEDELLRQQQELFAQARQQQAELAQQEWTQMQLAAQQQMQLQKQLSHNEEDDDDDY
;
A
#
# COMPACT_ATOMS: atom_id res chain seq x y z
N MET A 1 26.04 30.47 44.38
CA MET A 1 25.09 29.76 45.25
C MET A 1 24.22 28.92 44.33
N ASN A 2 24.69 27.71 44.05
CA ASN A 2 24.12 26.43 44.54
C ASN A 2 22.81 26.11 43.79
N SER A 3 22.61 24.94 43.19
CA SER A 3 23.32 23.68 43.30
C SER A 3 22.89 22.79 42.14
N ARG A 4 23.86 22.05 41.62
CA ARG A 4 23.75 20.81 40.85
C ARG A 4 22.53 19.97 41.24
N HIS A 5 21.79 19.46 40.27
CA HIS A 5 21.21 18.11 40.33
C HIS A 5 21.34 17.49 38.93
N ALA A 6 22.43 16.74 38.77
CA ALA A 6 22.50 15.64 37.83
C ALA A 6 21.63 14.50 38.41
N ALA A 7 20.78 13.90 37.59
CA ALA A 7 20.16 12.61 37.82
C ALA A 7 20.40 11.81 36.52
N GLU A 8 21.52 11.11 36.43
CA GLU A 8 21.70 9.71 36.83
C GLU A 8 21.15 8.74 35.77
N LEU A 9 22.09 8.20 35.00
CA LEU A 9 21.91 7.05 34.14
C LEU A 9 21.41 5.86 34.97
N THR A 10 20.28 5.29 34.59
CA THR A 10 19.90 3.94 34.99
C THR A 10 19.86 3.04 33.76
N LEU A 11 20.99 2.39 33.48
CA LEU A 11 21.01 1.17 32.69
C LEU A 11 20.22 0.10 33.45
N LYS A 12 19.02 -0.25 32.95
CA LYS A 12 18.38 -1.54 33.25
C LYS A 12 18.68 -2.48 32.10
N LYS A 13 19.69 -3.31 32.33
CA LYS A 13 19.94 -4.56 31.60
C LYS A 13 19.31 -5.65 32.47
N ASP A 14 18.28 -6.31 31.98
CA ASP A 14 18.00 -7.73 32.24
C ASP A 14 16.92 -8.20 31.27
N GLY A 15 17.25 -9.27 30.56
CA GLY A 15 16.39 -9.89 29.59
C GLY A 15 15.38 -10.82 30.22
N THR A 16 14.24 -10.97 29.55
CA THR A 16 13.38 -12.15 29.61
C THR A 16 12.61 -12.26 28.29
N GLY A 17 12.85 -13.38 27.60
CA GLY A 17 11.92 -14.06 26.70
C GLY A 17 11.04 -13.22 25.78
N GLY A 18 11.58 -12.79 24.64
CA GLY A 18 10.76 -12.73 23.43
C GLY A 18 10.52 -14.17 22.95
N PRO A 19 9.31 -14.56 22.50
CA PRO A 19 9.05 -15.91 22.06
C PRO A 19 9.89 -16.22 20.80
N ALA A 20 11.00 -16.92 21.01
CA ALA A 20 11.63 -17.75 19.99
C ALA A 20 10.75 -18.99 19.82
N ALA A 21 9.74 -18.88 18.95
CA ALA A 21 8.98 -19.96 18.31
C ALA A 21 7.70 -19.37 17.68
N GLY A 22 7.87 -18.45 16.75
CA GLY A 22 6.96 -18.33 15.62
C GLY A 22 7.82 -18.68 14.44
N GLU A 23 7.50 -19.78 13.76
CA GLU A 23 8.24 -20.38 12.66
C GLU A 23 8.96 -19.32 11.82
N GLU A 24 10.26 -19.54 11.59
CA GLU A 24 10.94 -18.96 10.44
C GLU A 24 10.15 -19.37 9.21
N GLU A 25 9.09 -18.63 8.89
CA GLU A 25 8.48 -18.67 7.58
C GLU A 25 9.58 -18.13 6.69
N GLU A 26 10.42 -19.04 6.20
CA GLU A 26 11.59 -18.78 5.37
C GLU A 26 11.12 -17.79 4.32
N LEU A 27 11.61 -16.55 4.42
CA LEU A 27 11.19 -15.44 3.58
C LEU A 27 11.61 -15.78 2.16
N THR A 28 10.72 -16.46 1.45
CA THR A 28 10.93 -17.01 0.12
C THR A 28 10.19 -16.16 -0.90
N ILE A 29 10.69 -16.20 -2.13
CA ILE A 29 9.98 -15.62 -3.26
C ILE A 29 8.63 -16.34 -3.39
N PRO A 30 7.51 -15.62 -3.68
CA PRO A 30 6.22 -16.26 -3.83
C PRO A 30 6.26 -17.42 -4.83
N ARG A 31 5.79 -18.59 -4.41
CA ARG A 31 5.76 -19.82 -5.22
C ARG A 31 5.16 -19.60 -6.62
N ALA A 32 4.12 -18.75 -6.70
CA ALA A 32 3.47 -18.39 -7.95
C ALA A 32 4.40 -17.64 -8.91
N ALA A 33 5.24 -16.72 -8.41
CA ALA A 33 6.19 -15.97 -9.22
C ALA A 33 7.28 -16.88 -9.79
N MET A 34 7.84 -17.76 -8.96
CA MET A 34 8.82 -18.77 -9.41
C MET A 34 8.19 -19.73 -10.44
N ASN A 35 6.97 -20.23 -10.18
CA ASN A 35 6.27 -21.11 -11.12
C ASN A 35 5.98 -20.44 -12.46
N LYS A 36 5.67 -19.14 -12.45
CA LYS A 36 5.49 -18.34 -13.67
C LYS A 36 6.81 -18.25 -14.44
N MET A 37 7.91 -17.90 -13.78
CA MET A 37 9.24 -17.81 -14.40
C MET A 37 9.69 -19.14 -15.01
N ILE A 38 9.52 -20.27 -14.31
CA ILE A 38 9.84 -21.60 -14.84
C ILE A 38 9.03 -21.90 -16.11
N LYS A 39 7.73 -21.57 -16.14
CA LYS A 39 6.88 -21.80 -17.32
C LYS A 39 7.26 -20.91 -18.50
N GLU A 40 7.69 -19.68 -18.25
CA GLU A 40 8.17 -18.77 -19.30
C GLU A 40 9.48 -19.24 -19.92
N LEU A 41 10.40 -19.78 -19.12
CA LEU A 41 11.68 -20.31 -19.59
C LEU A 41 11.56 -21.71 -20.21
N LEU A 42 10.68 -22.56 -19.66
CA LEU A 42 10.52 -23.98 -20.03
C LEU A 42 9.04 -24.33 -20.27
N PRO A 43 8.42 -23.84 -21.37
CA PRO A 43 6.96 -23.88 -21.58
C PRO A 43 6.36 -25.28 -21.70
N ASN A 44 7.13 -26.25 -22.22
CA ASN A 44 6.64 -27.59 -22.53
C ASN A 44 7.29 -28.69 -21.67
N ILE A 45 7.94 -28.32 -20.57
CA ILE A 45 8.68 -29.26 -19.72
C ILE A 45 7.98 -29.40 -18.38
N ARG A 46 7.74 -30.66 -17.98
CA ARG A 46 7.23 -30.97 -16.65
C ARG A 46 8.39 -30.98 -15.64
N ILE A 47 8.34 -30.05 -14.70
CA ILE A 47 9.29 -29.98 -13.57
C ILE A 47 8.66 -30.59 -12.32
N ALA A 48 9.38 -31.50 -11.67
CA ALA A 48 8.98 -32.15 -10.42
C ALA A 48 8.78 -31.13 -9.29
N ASN A 49 7.91 -31.44 -8.33
CA ASN A 49 7.65 -30.53 -7.21
C ASN A 49 8.91 -30.30 -6.37
N GLU A 50 9.68 -31.35 -6.08
CA GLU A 50 10.94 -31.26 -5.33
C GLU A 50 11.96 -30.33 -6.02
N ALA A 51 12.05 -30.36 -7.35
CA ALA A 51 12.92 -29.46 -8.08
C ALA A 51 12.46 -27.99 -8.00
N ARG A 52 11.15 -27.75 -7.91
CA ARG A 52 10.60 -26.39 -7.71
C ARG A 52 10.92 -25.87 -6.31
N GLU A 53 10.81 -26.71 -5.29
CA GLU A 53 11.23 -26.38 -3.92
C GLU A 53 12.73 -26.08 -3.86
N LEU A 54 13.56 -26.92 -4.49
CA LEU A 54 15.00 -26.70 -4.55
C LEU A 54 15.35 -25.36 -5.18
N ILE A 55 14.71 -25.01 -6.31
CA ILE A 55 14.93 -23.71 -6.96
C ILE A 55 14.56 -22.55 -6.03
N LEU A 56 13.47 -22.67 -5.25
CA LEU A 56 13.09 -21.64 -4.27
C LEU A 56 14.17 -21.46 -3.20
N SER A 57 14.66 -22.55 -2.60
CA SER A 57 15.74 -22.49 -1.61
C SER A 57 17.02 -21.90 -2.23
N CYS A 58 17.37 -22.29 -3.47
CA CYS A 58 18.51 -21.69 -4.17
C CYS A 58 18.33 -20.19 -4.42
N CYS A 59 17.11 -19.70 -4.69
CA CYS A 59 16.87 -18.26 -4.82
C CYS A 59 17.11 -17.51 -3.50
N THR A 60 16.66 -18.07 -2.38
CA THR A 60 16.90 -17.50 -1.05
C THR A 60 18.41 -17.47 -0.75
N GLU A 61 19.10 -18.58 -0.99
CA GLU A 61 20.55 -18.67 -0.78
C GLU A 61 21.33 -17.73 -1.70
N PHE A 62 20.89 -17.56 -2.96
CA PHE A 62 21.50 -16.61 -3.89
C PHE A 62 21.40 -15.16 -3.36
N ILE A 63 20.26 -14.77 -2.80
CA ILE A 63 20.09 -13.45 -2.18
C ILE A 63 21.05 -13.28 -1.00
N HIS A 64 21.18 -14.29 -0.14
CA HIS A 64 22.11 -14.25 1.00
C HIS A 64 23.57 -14.18 0.56
N HIS A 65 23.96 -14.99 -0.42
CA HIS A 65 25.32 -15.03 -0.94
C HIS A 65 25.72 -13.68 -1.54
N LEU A 66 24.86 -13.12 -2.40
CA LEU A 66 25.09 -11.80 -3.02
C LEU A 66 25.10 -10.67 -1.98
N SER A 67 24.17 -10.71 -1.02
CA SER A 67 24.08 -9.70 0.04
C SER A 67 25.30 -9.71 0.96
N THR A 68 25.84 -10.89 1.24
CA THR A 68 27.05 -11.06 2.07
C THR A 68 28.26 -10.44 1.37
N GLU A 69 28.50 -10.79 0.11
CA GLU A 69 29.63 -10.21 -0.64
C GLU A 69 29.48 -8.69 -0.82
N ALA A 70 28.27 -8.21 -1.11
CA ALA A 70 28.00 -6.77 -1.23
C ALA A 70 28.23 -6.03 0.10
N ASN A 71 27.88 -6.64 1.23
CA ASN A 71 28.16 -6.12 2.56
C ASN A 71 29.68 -6.06 2.83
N ASP A 72 30.42 -7.09 2.45
CA ASP A 72 31.88 -7.12 2.62
C ASP A 72 32.57 -6.06 1.76
N ILE A 73 32.12 -5.84 0.52
CA ILE A 73 32.57 -4.72 -0.32
C ILE A 73 32.24 -3.38 0.35
N CYS A 74 31.03 -3.21 0.87
CA CYS A 74 30.61 -1.99 1.57
C CYS A 74 31.52 -1.67 2.77
N ASN A 75 31.81 -2.68 3.60
CA ASN A 75 32.65 -2.56 4.78
C ASN A 75 34.11 -2.28 4.42
N ARG A 76 34.64 -2.95 3.37
CA ARG A 76 35.98 -2.66 2.82
C ARG A 76 36.10 -1.21 2.35
N GLN A 77 35.03 -0.63 1.80
CA GLN A 77 34.96 0.78 1.41
C GLN A 77 34.66 1.75 2.58
N GLN A 78 34.63 1.27 3.83
CA GLN A 78 34.33 2.07 5.02
C GLN A 78 32.97 2.80 4.96
N LYS A 79 31.98 2.19 4.29
CA LYS A 79 30.61 2.71 4.19
C LYS A 79 29.67 1.92 5.09
N LYS A 80 28.64 2.58 5.61
CA LYS A 80 27.61 1.98 6.49
C LYS A 80 26.33 1.58 5.75
N THR A 81 26.22 1.89 4.46
CA THR A 81 25.03 1.65 3.66
C THR A 81 25.42 0.97 2.36
N ILE A 82 24.85 -0.20 2.12
CA ILE A 82 25.06 -0.94 0.87
C ILE A 82 24.45 -0.13 -0.27
N SER A 83 25.27 0.21 -1.26
CA SER A 83 24.89 0.95 -2.45
C SER A 83 24.82 0.01 -3.66
N ALA A 84 24.19 0.46 -4.74
CA ALA A 84 24.12 -0.34 -5.97
C ALA A 84 25.50 -0.73 -6.50
N ASP A 85 26.51 0.14 -6.37
CA ASP A 85 27.88 -0.16 -6.81
C ASP A 85 28.50 -1.33 -6.04
N HIS A 86 28.12 -1.52 -4.77
CA HIS A 86 28.59 -2.66 -3.98
C HIS A 86 27.96 -3.96 -4.48
N VAL A 87 26.68 -3.94 -4.85
CA VAL A 87 25.98 -5.10 -5.43
C VAL A 87 26.55 -5.43 -6.81
N LEU A 88 26.81 -4.43 -7.65
CA LEU A 88 27.45 -4.63 -8.96
C LEU A 88 28.87 -5.21 -8.81
N GLY A 89 29.65 -4.73 -7.83
CA GLY A 89 30.97 -5.29 -7.52
C GLY A 89 30.91 -6.72 -6.97
N ALA A 90 29.84 -7.05 -6.23
CA ALA A 90 29.62 -8.41 -5.73
C ALA A 90 29.30 -9.38 -6.88
N LEU A 91 28.50 -8.96 -7.87
CA LEU A 91 28.25 -9.76 -9.07
C LEU A 91 29.55 -10.13 -9.77
N ASP A 92 30.46 -9.17 -9.97
CA ASP A 92 31.75 -9.44 -10.61
C ASP A 92 32.63 -10.37 -9.77
N SER A 93 32.68 -10.15 -8.46
CA SER A 93 33.53 -10.90 -7.53
C SER A 93 33.09 -12.36 -7.38
N LEU A 94 31.78 -12.62 -7.46
CA LEU A 94 31.18 -13.96 -7.40
C LEU A 94 31.17 -14.68 -8.76
N GLY A 95 31.67 -14.05 -9.83
CA GLY A 95 31.71 -14.64 -11.18
C GLY A 95 30.41 -14.48 -11.99
N PHE A 96 29.48 -13.64 -11.53
CA PHE A 96 28.22 -13.31 -12.22
C PHE A 96 28.32 -12.04 -13.09
N GLY A 97 29.52 -11.70 -13.60
CA GLY A 97 29.74 -10.48 -14.39
C GLY A 97 28.85 -10.36 -15.63
N ALA A 98 28.36 -11.48 -16.18
CA ALA A 98 27.38 -11.47 -17.27
C ALA A 98 26.04 -10.79 -16.90
N TYR A 99 25.65 -10.80 -15.62
CA TYR A 99 24.41 -10.17 -15.14
C TYR A 99 24.57 -8.66 -14.88
N ARG A 100 25.81 -8.16 -14.89
CA ARG A 100 26.11 -6.76 -14.55
C ARG A 100 25.37 -5.78 -15.46
N GLN A 101 25.36 -6.05 -16.77
CA GLN A 101 24.72 -5.17 -17.76
C GLN A 101 23.22 -5.02 -17.49
N ASP A 102 22.53 -6.12 -17.22
CA ASP A 102 21.09 -6.11 -16.92
C ASP A 102 20.81 -5.42 -15.57
N ALA A 103 21.67 -5.64 -14.57
CA ALA A 103 21.57 -4.97 -13.28
C ALA A 103 21.82 -3.45 -13.37
N GLU A 104 22.67 -2.99 -14.28
CA GLU A 104 22.90 -1.56 -14.54
C GLU A 104 21.70 -0.91 -15.26
N ALA A 105 21.05 -1.61 -16.18
CA ALA A 105 19.79 -1.17 -16.81
C ALA A 105 18.68 -1.04 -15.76
N VAL A 106 18.46 -2.11 -14.99
CA VAL A 106 18.06 -2.13 -13.57
C VAL A 106 18.05 -0.77 -12.84
N LEU A 107 19.27 -0.43 -12.44
CA LEU A 107 19.60 0.74 -11.65
C LEU A 107 19.23 2.06 -12.35
N LYS A 108 19.42 2.14 -13.66
CA LYS A 108 19.10 3.34 -14.44
C LYS A 108 17.60 3.65 -14.37
N ASP A 109 16.76 2.64 -14.55
CA ASP A 109 15.30 2.80 -14.50
C ASP A 109 14.83 3.16 -13.09
N CYS A 110 15.38 2.50 -12.06
CA CYS A 110 15.12 2.84 -10.66
C CYS A 110 15.47 4.31 -10.34
N LYS A 111 16.62 4.80 -10.83
CA LYS A 111 17.03 6.21 -10.67
C LYS A 111 16.05 7.15 -11.39
N ALA A 112 15.60 6.81 -12.59
CA ALA A 112 14.64 7.61 -13.34
C ALA A 112 13.28 7.70 -12.62
N VAL A 113 12.78 6.58 -12.09
CA VAL A 113 11.54 6.54 -11.29
C VAL A 113 11.66 7.39 -10.02
N ALA A 114 12.78 7.24 -9.29
CA ALA A 114 13.03 8.04 -8.08
C ALA A 114 13.12 9.54 -8.39
N ALA A 115 13.75 9.92 -9.51
CA ALA A 115 13.82 11.31 -9.96
C ALA A 115 12.44 11.87 -10.34
N LYS A 116 11.61 11.07 -11.05
CA LYS A 116 10.23 11.46 -11.39
C LYS A 116 9.39 11.70 -10.14
N ARG A 117 9.46 10.80 -9.15
CA ARG A 117 8.75 10.95 -7.86
C ARG A 117 9.19 12.21 -7.11
N ARG A 118 10.50 12.49 -7.08
CA ARG A 118 11.03 13.72 -6.47
C ARG A 118 10.48 14.98 -7.13
N ARG A 119 10.51 15.04 -8.47
CA ARG A 119 9.94 16.17 -9.23
C ARG A 119 8.45 16.36 -8.96
N GLN A 120 7.68 15.27 -8.86
CA GLN A 120 6.25 15.33 -8.52
C GLN A 120 6.02 15.88 -7.11
N SER A 121 6.80 15.45 -6.12
CA SER A 121 6.75 16.01 -4.75
C SER A 121 7.07 17.50 -4.74
N THR A 122 8.19 17.90 -5.36
CA THR A 122 8.59 19.30 -5.45
C THR A 122 7.55 20.15 -6.18
N ARG A 123 6.88 19.61 -7.20
CA ARG A 123 5.79 20.32 -7.89
C ARG A 123 4.57 20.50 -7.00
N LEU A 124 4.25 19.50 -6.18
CA LEU A 124 3.14 19.56 -5.22
C LEU A 124 3.41 20.57 -4.10
N GLU A 125 4.66 20.65 -3.63
CA GLU A 125 5.07 21.63 -2.61
C GLU A 125 5.14 23.06 -3.16
N ASN A 126 5.37 23.21 -4.47
CA ASN A 126 5.50 24.51 -5.14
C ASN A 126 4.36 24.79 -6.13
N LEU A 127 3.12 24.43 -5.78
CA LEU A 127 1.93 24.64 -6.64
C LEU A 127 1.66 26.13 -6.95
N GLY A 128 2.28 27.06 -6.22
CA GLY A 128 2.13 28.50 -6.41
C GLY A 128 0.78 29.07 -5.95
N ILE A 129 -0.18 28.20 -5.61
CA ILE A 129 -1.41 28.55 -4.91
C ILE A 129 -1.10 28.46 -3.40
N PRO A 130 -1.29 29.54 -2.64
CA PRO A 130 -1.03 29.51 -1.22
C PRO A 130 -2.02 28.58 -0.51
N GLU A 131 -1.59 27.97 0.60
CA GLU A 131 -2.33 26.92 1.31
C GLU A 131 -3.70 27.40 1.82
N ASP A 132 -3.81 28.68 2.18
CA ASP A 132 -5.05 29.34 2.59
C ASP A 132 -6.09 29.38 1.46
N GLU A 133 -5.67 29.69 0.23
CA GLU A 133 -6.57 29.70 -0.93
C GLU A 133 -7.00 28.28 -1.31
N LEU A 134 -6.11 27.28 -1.21
CA LEU A 134 -6.47 25.87 -1.38
C LEU A 134 -7.48 25.41 -0.33
N LEU A 135 -7.30 25.81 0.93
CA LEU A 135 -8.22 25.49 2.01
C LEU A 135 -9.60 26.14 1.78
N ARG A 136 -9.62 27.40 1.32
CA ARG A 136 -10.86 28.11 0.99
C ARG A 136 -11.64 27.38 -0.11
N GLN A 137 -10.97 26.97 -1.19
CA GLN A 137 -11.59 26.22 -2.28
C GLN A 137 -12.13 24.86 -1.80
N GLN A 138 -11.38 24.15 -0.96
CA GLN A 138 -11.84 22.89 -0.38
C GLN A 138 -13.10 23.08 0.49
N GLN A 139 -13.12 24.11 1.34
CA GLN A 139 -14.25 24.42 2.21
C GLN A 139 -15.51 24.80 1.41
N GLU A 140 -15.35 25.55 0.33
CA GLU A 140 -16.43 25.93 -0.58
C GLU A 140 -17.06 24.69 -1.24
N LEU A 141 -16.22 23.77 -1.77
CA LEU A 141 -16.69 22.50 -2.33
C LEU A 141 -17.45 21.66 -1.31
N PHE A 142 -16.96 21.59 -0.06
CA PHE A 142 -17.67 20.89 1.01
C PHE A 142 -19.00 21.55 1.39
N ALA A 143 -19.05 22.89 1.39
CA ALA A 143 -20.30 23.61 1.66
C ALA A 143 -21.34 23.38 0.56
N GLN A 144 -20.93 23.44 -0.71
CA GLN A 144 -21.80 23.15 -1.85
C GLN A 144 -22.34 21.71 -1.80
N ALA A 145 -21.48 20.72 -1.52
CA ALA A 145 -21.90 19.33 -1.40
C ALA A 145 -22.91 19.12 -0.27
N ARG A 146 -22.70 19.76 0.91
CA ARG A 146 -23.66 19.70 2.03
C ARG A 146 -24.99 20.34 1.66
N GLN A 147 -24.97 21.49 0.98
CA GLN A 147 -26.18 22.17 0.56
C GLN A 147 -26.98 21.32 -0.43
N GLN A 148 -26.32 20.76 -1.45
CA GLN A 148 -26.97 19.90 -2.43
C GLN A 148 -27.60 18.66 -1.78
N GLN A 149 -26.91 18.03 -0.82
CA GLN A 149 -27.48 16.90 -0.06
C GLN A 149 -28.68 17.32 0.78
N ALA A 150 -28.63 18.50 1.41
CA ALA A 150 -29.75 19.02 2.18
C ALA A 150 -30.96 19.33 1.28
N GLU A 151 -30.75 19.91 0.10
CA GLU A 151 -31.80 20.20 -0.88
C GLU A 151 -32.44 18.91 -1.41
N LEU A 152 -31.64 17.91 -1.78
CA LEU A 152 -32.14 16.60 -2.20
C LEU A 152 -32.94 15.92 -1.08
N ALA A 153 -32.41 15.90 0.15
CA ALA A 153 -33.11 15.33 1.30
C ALA A 153 -34.44 16.06 1.59
N GLN A 154 -34.47 17.39 1.41
CA GLN A 154 -35.70 18.17 1.53
C GLN A 154 -36.71 17.81 0.43
N GLN A 155 -36.26 17.71 -0.82
CA GLN A 155 -37.12 17.34 -1.95
C GLN A 155 -37.71 15.94 -1.76
N GLU A 156 -36.90 14.96 -1.36
CA GLU A 156 -37.33 13.60 -1.05
C GLU A 156 -38.35 13.59 0.10
N TRP A 157 -38.08 14.35 1.16
CA TRP A 157 -38.99 14.46 2.30
C TRP A 157 -40.34 15.07 1.89
N THR A 158 -40.35 16.14 1.11
CA THR A 158 -41.58 16.76 0.61
C THR A 158 -42.34 15.81 -0.33
N GLN A 159 -41.65 15.11 -1.23
CA GLN A 159 -42.27 14.15 -2.13
C GLN A 159 -42.90 12.98 -1.36
N MET A 160 -42.21 12.47 -0.33
CA MET A 160 -42.73 11.42 0.55
C MET A 160 -43.97 11.88 1.33
N GLN A 161 -43.95 13.10 1.86
CA GLN A 161 -45.10 13.67 2.56
C GLN A 161 -46.33 13.80 1.64
N LEU A 162 -46.13 14.27 0.41
CA LEU A 162 -47.20 14.39 -0.59
C LEU A 162 -47.75 13.01 -0.99
N ALA A 163 -46.86 12.04 -1.24
CA ALA A 163 -47.26 10.67 -1.56
C ALA A 163 -48.08 10.03 -0.42
N ALA A 164 -47.68 10.25 0.84
CA ALA A 164 -48.41 9.76 2.01
C ALA A 164 -49.81 10.39 2.13
N GLN A 165 -49.95 11.71 1.89
CA GLN A 165 -51.26 12.37 1.88
C GLN A 165 -52.17 11.85 0.77
N GLN A 166 -51.63 11.65 -0.44
CA GLN A 166 -52.38 11.16 -1.58
C GLN A 166 -52.86 9.71 -1.35
N GLN A 167 -52.02 8.87 -0.76
CA GLN A 167 -52.38 7.50 -0.37
C GLN A 167 -53.51 7.48 0.68
N MET A 168 -53.44 8.36 1.68
CA MET A 168 -54.50 8.48 2.69
C MET A 168 -55.83 8.96 2.09
N GLN A 169 -55.80 9.90 1.14
CA GLN A 169 -57.00 10.33 0.41
C GLN A 169 -57.59 9.19 -0.43
N LEU A 170 -56.76 8.42 -1.13
CA LEU A 170 -57.20 7.25 -1.89
C LEU A 170 -57.86 6.23 -0.96
N GLN A 171 -57.24 5.94 0.19
CA GLN A 171 -57.77 5.00 1.16
C GLN A 171 -59.11 5.45 1.75
N LYS A 172 -59.27 6.75 1.98
CA LYS A 172 -60.54 7.34 2.44
C LYS A 172 -61.63 7.33 1.35
N GLN A 173 -61.26 7.51 0.08
CA GLN A 173 -62.22 7.39 -1.04
C GLN A 173 -62.62 5.92 -1.27
N LEU A 174 -61.69 4.98 -1.14
CA LEU A 174 -61.97 3.54 -1.21
C LEU A 174 -62.89 3.10 -0.08
N SER A 175 -62.62 3.52 1.17
CA SER A 175 -63.51 3.19 2.29
C SER A 175 -64.88 3.86 2.18
N HIS A 176 -64.96 5.07 1.61
CA HIS A 176 -66.24 5.75 1.41
C HIS A 176 -67.09 5.12 0.30
N ASN A 177 -66.45 4.58 -0.75
CA ASN A 177 -67.15 3.82 -1.78
C ASN A 177 -67.54 2.40 -1.34
N GLU A 178 -66.84 1.79 -0.37
CA GLU A 178 -67.22 0.49 0.20
C GLU A 178 -68.38 0.58 1.21
N GLU A 179 -68.63 1.75 1.83
CA GLU A 179 -69.77 1.95 2.75
C GLU A 179 -71.10 2.25 2.03
N ASP A 180 -71.09 2.68 0.77
CA ASP A 180 -72.29 3.01 -0.02
C ASP A 180 -72.90 1.79 -0.77
N ASP A 181 -72.27 0.61 -0.73
CA ASP A 181 -72.75 -0.63 -1.37
C ASP A 181 -73.50 -1.58 -0.39
N ASP A 182 -73.67 -1.20 0.88
CA ASP A 182 -74.30 -2.04 1.93
C ASP A 182 -75.75 -1.61 2.29
N ASP A 183 -76.42 -0.80 1.46
CA ASP A 183 -77.80 -0.32 1.66
C ASP A 183 -78.80 -0.86 0.59
N ASP A 184 -78.73 -2.15 0.27
CA ASP A 184 -79.83 -2.82 -0.44
C ASP A 184 -80.06 -4.25 0.09
N TYR A 185 -80.86 -4.38 1.17
CA TYR A 185 -81.87 -5.45 1.36
C TYR A 185 -82.83 -5.20 2.53
#